data_AF-A0A6C0BMM3-F1
#
_entry.id   AF-A0A6C0BMM3-F1
#
_cell.length_a   1.000
_cell.length_b   1.000
_cell.length_c   1.000
_cell.angle_alpha   90.00
_cell.angle_beta   90.00
_cell.angle_gamma   90.00
#
_symmetry.space_group_name_H-M   'P 1'
#
loop_
_entity.id
_entity.type
_entity.pdbx_description
1 polymer ?
#
loop_
_entity_poly.entity_id
_entity_poly.type
_entity_poly.pdbx_seq_one_letter_code
_entity_poly.pdbx_strand_id
1 'polypeptide(L)'
;MLMCQHSIRRKHTRYLRPKTCDCVLCCQEYQAQTPIVECKFCHQNLHLECQGQWIVHSILCGQESTCPFCRQHWMVNDYIYFPILV
;
A
#
# COMPACT_ATOMS: atom_id res chain seq x y z
N MET A 1 12.50 14.25 14.42
CA MET A 1 12.25 12.81 14.21
C MET A 1 10.83 12.52 14.65
N LEU A 2 9.85 12.61 13.75
CA LEU A 2 8.45 12.37 14.09
C LEU A 2 8.19 10.87 14.09
N MET A 3 8.35 10.25 15.26
CA MET A 3 7.77 8.93 15.51
C MET A 3 6.26 9.10 15.53
N CYS A 4 5.56 8.31 14.72
CA CYS A 4 4.11 8.32 14.72
C CYS A 4 3.58 7.76 16.04
N GLN A 5 3.16 8.67 16.92
CA GLN A 5 2.63 8.36 18.24
C GLN A 5 1.11 8.20 18.16
N HIS A 6 0.65 7.12 17.53
CA HIS A 6 -0.67 6.59 17.87
C HIS A 6 -0.49 5.21 18.50
N SER A 7 -0.67 5.21 19.83
CA SER A 7 -0.60 4.06 20.72
C SER A 7 -1.64 3.00 20.33
N ILE A 8 -1.29 2.10 19.40
CA ILE A 8 -2.02 0.85 19.22
C ILE A 8 -1.55 -0.11 20.32
N ARG A 9 -2.38 -0.25 21.37
CA ARG A 9 -2.13 -1.15 22.49
C ARG A 9 -1.91 -2.58 21.96
N ARG A 10 -0.76 -3.14 22.36
CA ARG A 10 -0.27 -4.50 22.07
C ARG A 10 -1.34 -5.57 22.33
N LYS A 11 -1.79 -6.29 21.30
CA LYS A 11 -2.25 -7.69 21.38
C LYS A 11 -1.92 -8.47 20.10
N HIS A 12 -0.76 -9.13 20.11
CA HIS A 12 -0.57 -10.49 19.59
C HIS A 12 -1.02 -10.84 18.17
N THR A 13 -0.74 -9.99 17.18
CA THR A 13 -0.98 -10.32 15.76
C THR A 13 0.12 -9.71 14.90
N ARG A 14 0.58 -10.45 13.89
CA ARG A 14 1.72 -10.14 12.99
C ARG A 14 1.46 -8.93 12.08
N TYR A 15 1.02 -7.80 12.61
CA TYR A 15 0.85 -6.58 11.84
C TYR A 15 2.21 -5.94 11.61
N LEU A 16 2.62 -5.86 10.33
CA LEU A 16 3.77 -5.09 9.87
C LEU A 16 3.67 -3.67 10.45
N ARG A 17 4.76 -3.17 11.06
CA ARG A 17 4.80 -1.77 11.49
C ARG A 17 4.94 -0.90 10.25
N PRO A 18 3.95 -0.06 9.90
CA PRO A 18 4.08 0.82 8.76
C PRO A 18 5.25 1.79 8.96
N LYS A 19 6.04 2.05 7.91
CA LYS A 19 7.12 3.06 7.94
C LYS A 19 6.58 4.47 8.20
N THR A 20 5.38 4.76 7.74
CA THR A 20 4.64 6.00 7.93
C THR A 20 3.23 5.69 8.41
N CYS A 21 2.57 6.61 9.10
CA CYS A 21 1.18 6.42 9.50
C CYS A 21 0.16 6.69 8.40
N ASP A 22 0.61 7.33 7.33
CA ASP A 22 -0.26 7.71 6.22
C ASP A 22 0.10 6.93 4.97
N CYS A 23 -0.94 6.62 4.19
CA CYS A 23 -0.81 6.12 2.83
C CYS A 23 -0.22 7.19 1.93
N VAL A 24 0.88 6.87 1.23
CA VAL A 24 1.58 7.83 0.36
C VAL A 24 0.83 8.18 -0.94
N LEU A 25 -0.27 7.47 -1.24
CA LEU A 25 -1.13 7.79 -2.38
C LEU A 25 -2.25 8.77 -2.01
N CYS A 26 -2.97 8.52 -0.91
CA CYS A 26 -4.13 9.34 -0.53
C CYS A 26 -3.87 10.29 0.65
N CYS A 27 -2.69 10.24 1.27
CA CYS A 27 -2.31 11.03 2.45
C CYS A 27 -3.25 10.85 3.67
N GLN A 28 -3.96 9.72 3.74
CA GLN A 28 -4.83 9.39 4.88
C GLN A 28 -4.17 8.36 5.80
N GLU A 29 -4.46 8.47 7.10
CA GLU A 29 -3.98 7.56 8.13
C GLU A 29 -4.49 6.12 7.91
N TYR A 30 -3.65 5.13 8.23
CA TYR A 30 -4.06 3.72 8.26
C TYR A 30 -4.98 3.46 9.46
N GLN A 31 -6.17 2.93 9.18
CA GLN A 31 -7.09 2.48 10.23
C GLN A 31 -6.80 1.02 10.60
N ALA A 32 -7.14 0.63 11.84
CA ALA A 32 -6.80 -0.69 12.38
C ALA A 32 -7.36 -1.90 11.59
N GLN A 33 -8.31 -1.68 10.68
CA GLN A 33 -8.98 -2.71 9.89
C GLN A 33 -8.86 -2.48 8.38
N THR A 34 -8.14 -1.45 7.93
CA THR A 34 -7.94 -1.22 6.50
C THR A 34 -6.84 -2.15 5.98
N PRO A 35 -7.09 -2.96 4.94
CA PRO A 35 -6.08 -3.79 4.33
C PRO A 35 -4.99 -2.92 3.70
N ILE A 36 -3.74 -3.25 4.02
CA ILE A 36 -2.56 -2.57 3.47
C ILE A 36 -1.74 -3.55 2.65
N VAL A 37 -1.01 -3.00 1.68
CA VAL A 37 0.01 -3.69 0.90
C VAL A 37 1.35 -3.00 1.15
N GLU A 38 2.41 -3.79 1.27
CA GLU A 38 3.77 -3.30 1.40
C GLU A 38 4.54 -3.57 0.11
N CYS A 39 5.24 -2.57 -0.42
CA CYS A 39 6.20 -2.79 -1.50
C CYS A 39 7.42 -3.57 -0.99
N LYS A 40 7.73 -4.72 -1.60
CA LYS A 40 8.88 -5.54 -1.15
C LYS A 40 10.26 -4.90 -1.38
N PHE A 41 10.35 -3.85 -2.20
CA PHE A 41 11.61 -3.17 -2.50
C PHE A 41 11.88 -1.99 -1.57
N CYS A 42 10.90 -1.10 -1.37
CA CYS A 42 11.09 0.09 -0.55
C CYS A 42 10.42 0.01 0.82
N HIS A 43 9.63 -1.04 1.08
CA HIS A 43 8.85 -1.27 2.30
C HIS A 43 7.88 -0.13 2.63
N GLN A 44 7.47 0.63 1.61
CA GLN A 44 6.43 1.63 1.77
C GLN A 44 5.08 0.94 1.72
N ASN A 45 4.19 1.37 2.61
CA ASN A 45 2.85 0.81 2.71
C ASN A 45 1.88 1.66 1.90
N LEU A 46 0.80 1.03 1.43
CA LEU A 46 -0.32 1.65 0.74
C LEU A 46 -1.61 0.98 1.21
N HIS A 47 -2.73 1.68 1.17
CA HIS A 47 -4.02 1.00 1.21
C HIS A 47 -4.13 0.07 0.00
N LEU A 48 -4.68 -1.12 0.20
CA LEU A 48 -4.88 -2.08 -0.88
C LEU A 48 -5.72 -1.48 -2.01
N GLU A 49 -6.76 -0.71 -1.66
CA GLU A 49 -7.60 0.00 -2.62
C GLU A 49 -6.81 1.04 -3.43
N CYS A 50 -5.97 1.84 -2.76
CA CYS A 50 -5.15 2.84 -3.43
C CYS A 50 -4.16 2.18 -4.41
N GLN A 51 -3.57 1.03 -4.05
CA GLN A 51 -2.74 0.26 -4.98
C GLN A 51 -3.56 -0.22 -6.18
N GLY A 52 -4.77 -0.74 -5.95
CA GLY A 52 -5.68 -1.17 -7.01
C GLY A 52 -6.00 -0.05 -8.01
N GLN A 53 -6.39 1.13 -7.51
CA GLN A 53 -6.65 2.31 -8.34
C GLN A 53 -5.40 2.75 -9.12
N TRP A 54 -4.22 2.71 -8.49
CA TRP A 54 -2.95 3.03 -9.15
C TRP A 54 -2.63 2.06 -10.29
N ILE A 55 -2.82 0.75 -10.09
CA ILE A 55 -2.64 -0.28 -11.13
C ILE A 55 -3.60 -0.01 -12.30
N VAL A 56 -4.89 0.18 -12.02
CA VAL A 56 -5.91 0.44 -13.03
C VAL A 56 -5.57 1.68 -13.84
N HIS A 57 -5.21 2.78 -13.17
CA HIS A 57 -4.81 4.01 -13.85
C HIS A 57 -3.57 3.80 -14.73
N SER A 58 -2.56 3.09 -14.24
CA SER A 58 -1.34 2.78 -15.02
C SER A 58 -1.69 2.01 -16.30
N ILE A 59 -2.54 0.98 -16.20
CA ILE A 59 -2.99 0.19 -17.36
C ILE A 59 -3.77 1.06 -18.36
N LEU A 60 -4.71 1.89 -17.89
CA LEU A 60 -5.50 2.79 -18.74
C LEU A 60 -4.63 3.83 -19.47
N CYS A 61 -3.53 4.24 -18.86
CA CYS A 61 -2.54 5.14 -19.47
C CYS A 61 -1.48 4.42 -20.32
N GLY A 62 -1.58 3.09 -20.51
CA GLY A 62 -0.60 2.31 -21.25
C GLY A 62 0.77 2.23 -20.57
N GLN A 63 0.81 2.41 -19.25
CA GLN A 63 2.02 2.36 -18.43
C GLN A 63 2.10 1.05 -17.62
N GLU A 64 3.33 0.65 -17.32
CA GLU A 64 3.57 -0.47 -16.42
C GLU A 64 3.19 -0.11 -14.99
N SER A 65 2.59 -1.06 -14.28
CA SER A 65 2.24 -0.88 -12.88
C SER A 65 3.48 -0.99 -12.00
N THR A 66 3.94 0.14 -11.49
CA THR A 66 5.11 0.26 -10.61
C THR A 66 4.74 0.88 -9.27
N CYS A 67 5.59 0.70 -8.25
CA CYS A 67 5.42 1.36 -6.97
C CYS A 67 5.49 2.89 -7.14
N PRO A 68 4.51 3.67 -6.62
CA PRO A 68 4.51 5.13 -6.76
C PRO A 68 5.71 5.81 -6.06
N PHE A 69 6.37 5.11 -5.13
CA PHE A 69 7.50 5.64 -4.37
C PHE A 69 8.86 5.30 -4.98
N CYS A 70 9.13 4.02 -5.25
CA CYS A 70 10.44 3.56 -5.75
C CYS A 70 10.46 3.18 -7.22
N ARG A 71 9.30 3.18 -7.91
CA ARG A 71 9.14 2.86 -9.34
C ARG A 71 9.56 1.44 -9.74
N GLN A 72 9.81 0.55 -8.77
CA GLN A 72 10.00 -0.87 -9.06
C GLN A 72 8.67 -1.54 -9.40
N HIS A 73 8.70 -2.52 -10.29
CA HIS A 73 7.53 -3.33 -10.63
C HIS A 73 6.98 -4.05 -9.41
N TRP A 74 5.66 -4.09 -9.29
CA TRP A 74 5.01 -4.94 -8.29
C TRP A 74 5.21 -6.41 -8.66
N MET A 75 5.56 -7.25 -7.68
CA MET A 75 5.72 -8.68 -7.95
C MET A 75 4.35 -9.35 -8.10
N VAL A 76 4.29 -10.47 -8.81
CA VAL A 76 3.04 -11.22 -9.09
C VAL A 76 2.22 -11.53 -7.83
N ASN A 77 2.88 -11.66 -6.67
CA ASN A 77 2.24 -11.93 -5.38
C ASN A 77 1.86 -10.67 -4.57
N ASP A 78 2.16 -9.48 -5.08
CA ASP A 78 1.83 -8.19 -4.45
C ASP A 78 0.52 -7.62 -4.99
N TYR A 79 -0.09 -8.30 -5.98
CA TYR A 79 -1.42 -7.98 -6.48
C TYR A 79 -2.44 -8.85 -5.74
N ILE A 80 -3.37 -8.23 -5.01
CA ILE A 80 -4.67 -8.88 -4.79
C ILE A 80 -5.44 -8.63 -6.07
N TYR A 81 -5.63 -9.68 -6.86
CA TYR A 81 -6.46 -9.67 -8.07
C TYR A 81 -7.82 -9.04 -7.72
N PHE A 82 -7.99 -7.77 -8.04
CA PHE A 82 -9.32 -7.27 -8.34
C PHE A 82 -9.68 -7.86 -9.70
N PRO A 83 -10.76 -8.66 -9.82
CA PRO A 83 -11.20 -9.10 -11.12
C PRO A 83 -11.44 -7.82 -11.94
N ILE A 84 -10.69 -7.69 -13.02
CA ILE A 84 -10.91 -6.69 -14.05
C ILE A 84 -12.32 -6.97 -14.56
N LEU A 85 -13.31 -6.24 -14.04
CA LEU A 85 -14.62 -6.20 -14.65
C LEU A 85 -14.45 -5.40 -15.94
N VAL A 86 -14.34 -6.17 -17.02
CA VAL A 86 -14.54 -5.73 -18.41
C VAL A 86 -15.96 -5.18 -18.54
#